data_AF-A0A519KRJ2-F1
#
_entry.id   AF-A0A519KRJ2-F1
#
_cell.length_a   1.000
_cell.length_b   1.000
_cell.length_c   1.000
_cell.angle_alpha   90.00
_cell.angle_beta   90.00
_cell.angle_gamma   90.00
#
_symmetry.space_group_name_H-M   'P 1'
#
loop_
_entity.id
_entity.type
_entity.pdbx_description
1 polymer ?
#
loop_
_entity_poly.entity_id
_entity_poly.type
_entity_poly.pdbx_seq_one_letter_code
_entity_poly.pdbx_strand_id
1 'polypeptide(L)'
;FQTLRKESSERLQEIGFDGYAIGGLAVGEGHEAMCEVLDYAPDMLPADRPRYLMGVGKPVDLVEAVWRGVDMFDCVLPTRAGRHGQAWTWNGPINLKNARFAEDQDPLDPEVPCPASQDYSKAYLHHLIRTDEILGKILLSWHNIAFFQALTAAMRAAISEGRFDQFRADFHARHTSN
;
A
#
# COMPACT_ATOMS: atom_id res chain seq x y z
N PHE A 1 -7.86 20.59 -10.42
CA PHE A 1 -8.93 21.11 -9.54
C PHE A 1 -8.38 21.90 -8.33
N GLN A 2 -7.25 22.61 -8.49
CA GLN A 2 -6.52 23.20 -7.36
C GLN A 2 -7.32 24.28 -6.61
N THR A 3 -8.00 25.17 -7.31
CA THR A 3 -8.81 26.24 -6.69
C THR A 3 -9.91 25.69 -5.79
N LEU A 4 -10.63 24.65 -6.24
CA LEU A 4 -11.70 24.03 -5.45
C LEU A 4 -11.14 23.26 -4.23
N ARG A 5 -9.98 22.62 -4.37
CA ARG A 5 -9.29 21.98 -3.24
C ARG A 5 -8.87 23.00 -2.19
N LYS A 6 -8.38 24.16 -2.62
CA LYS A 6 -8.02 25.27 -1.73
C LYS A 6 -9.25 25.79 -0.97
N GLU A 7 -10.31 26.14 -1.69
CA GLU A 7 -11.57 26.60 -1.08
C GLU A 7 -12.12 25.58 -0.08
N SER A 8 -12.17 24.30 -0.46
CA SER A 8 -12.62 23.23 0.44
C SER A 8 -11.75 23.14 1.70
N SER A 9 -10.43 23.29 1.57
CA SER A 9 -9.50 23.20 2.69
C SER A 9 -9.64 24.38 3.65
N GLU A 10 -9.82 25.60 3.12
CA GLU A 10 -10.06 26.81 3.91
C GLU A 10 -11.35 26.70 4.72
N ARG A 11 -12.44 26.24 4.11
CA ARG A 11 -13.73 26.03 4.80
C ARG A 11 -13.66 24.98 5.90
N LEU A 12 -12.93 23.88 5.69
CA LEU A 12 -12.75 22.86 6.72
C LEU A 12 -11.90 23.37 7.90
N GLN A 13 -10.93 24.26 7.63
CA GLN A 13 -10.11 24.89 8.66
C GLN A 13 -10.89 25.90 9.51
N GLU A 14 -11.82 26.65 8.91
CA GLU A 14 -12.73 27.56 9.64
C GLU A 14 -13.58 26.79 10.67
N ILE A 15 -13.96 25.55 10.37
CA ILE A 15 -14.76 24.70 11.27
C ILE A 15 -13.88 24.09 12.37
N GLY A 16 -12.71 23.58 12.02
CA GLY A 16 -11.77 22.94 12.93
C GLY A 16 -12.09 21.46 13.19
N PHE A 17 -11.13 20.59 12.89
CA PHE A 17 -11.21 19.14 13.11
C PHE A 17 -9.92 18.60 13.69
N ASP A 18 -9.98 17.39 14.26
CA ASP A 18 -8.80 16.72 14.83
C ASP A 18 -7.83 16.19 13.76
N GLY A 19 -8.29 16.03 12.51
CA GLY A 19 -7.52 15.59 11.35
C GLY A 19 -8.28 15.85 10.06
N TYR A 20 -7.59 15.83 8.92
CA TYR A 20 -8.13 16.25 7.62
C TYR A 20 -7.95 15.15 6.58
N ALA A 21 -9.07 14.69 6.00
CA ALA A 21 -9.04 13.67 4.96
C ALA A 21 -8.91 14.29 3.56
N ILE A 22 -8.09 13.66 2.72
CA ILE A 22 -7.97 13.94 1.28
C ILE A 22 -8.85 12.94 0.54
N GLY A 23 -10.11 13.32 0.31
CA GLY A 23 -11.09 12.50 -0.41
C GLY A 23 -11.00 12.65 -1.93
N GLY A 24 -11.65 11.74 -2.68
CA GLY A 24 -11.83 11.86 -4.13
C GLY A 24 -10.59 11.58 -4.99
N LEU A 25 -9.61 10.85 -4.45
CA LEU A 25 -8.38 10.41 -5.13
C LEU A 25 -8.24 8.87 -5.17
N ALA A 26 -9.37 8.18 -5.25
CA ALA A 26 -9.43 6.73 -5.39
C ALA A 26 -10.58 6.35 -6.33
N VAL A 27 -10.77 7.14 -7.40
CA VAL A 27 -11.93 7.07 -8.31
C VAL A 27 -11.56 6.58 -9.72
N GLY A 28 -10.30 6.19 -9.93
CA GLY A 28 -9.81 5.64 -11.19
C GLY A 28 -9.02 6.62 -12.04
N GLU A 29 -8.60 7.74 -11.47
CA GLU A 29 -7.81 8.80 -12.11
C GLU A 29 -6.37 8.37 -12.46
N GLY A 30 -5.88 7.31 -11.83
CA GLY A 30 -4.54 6.77 -12.06
C GLY A 30 -3.47 7.39 -11.16
N HIS A 31 -2.29 6.76 -11.15
CA HIS A 31 -1.19 7.10 -10.25
C HIS A 31 -0.67 8.53 -10.44
N GLU A 32 -0.45 8.95 -11.69
CA GLU A 32 0.09 10.27 -12.02
C GLU A 32 -0.86 11.40 -11.58
N ALA A 33 -2.16 11.26 -11.89
CA ALA A 33 -3.15 12.26 -11.50
C ALA A 33 -3.33 12.35 -9.97
N MET A 34 -3.27 11.21 -9.27
CA MET A 34 -3.25 11.20 -7.80
C MET A 34 -2.03 11.96 -7.28
N CYS A 35 -0.83 11.69 -7.81
CA CYS A 35 0.40 12.36 -7.39
C CYS A 35 0.35 13.87 -7.66
N GLU A 36 -0.15 14.30 -8.83
CA GLU A 36 -0.31 15.71 -9.17
C GLU A 36 -1.19 16.45 -8.16
N VAL A 37 -2.30 15.83 -7.71
CA VAL A 37 -3.14 16.44 -6.66
C VAL A 37 -2.44 16.47 -5.32
N LEU A 38 -1.70 15.41 -4.98
CA LEU A 38 -0.94 15.34 -3.74
C LEU A 38 0.27 16.28 -3.72
N ASP A 39 0.73 16.80 -4.86
CA ASP A 39 1.79 17.82 -4.90
C ASP A 39 1.35 19.18 -4.32
N TYR A 40 0.04 19.42 -4.16
CA TYR A 40 -0.47 20.67 -3.59
C TYR A 40 -1.50 20.50 -2.48
N ALA A 41 -2.27 19.42 -2.44
CA ALA A 41 -3.38 19.29 -1.48
C ALA A 41 -2.94 19.15 -0.01
N PRO A 42 -1.90 18.37 0.34
CA PRO A 42 -1.43 18.24 1.73
C PRO A 42 -0.98 19.57 2.35
N ASP A 43 -0.34 20.44 1.57
CA ASP A 43 0.14 21.77 2.01
C ASP A 43 -0.99 22.78 2.24
N MET A 44 -2.20 22.49 1.75
CA MET A 44 -3.39 23.30 2.03
C MET A 44 -4.00 22.97 3.40
N LEU A 45 -3.52 21.93 4.08
CA LEU A 45 -4.05 21.44 5.36
C LEU A 45 -3.12 21.82 6.52
N PRO A 46 -3.65 21.97 7.76
CA PRO A 46 -2.85 22.32 8.93
C PRO A 46 -1.71 21.33 9.17
N ALA A 47 -0.51 21.84 9.42
CA ALA A 47 0.69 21.02 9.62
C ALA A 47 0.72 20.28 10.97
N ASP A 48 -0.07 20.73 11.95
CA ASP A 48 -0.19 20.17 13.29
C ASP A 48 -1.28 19.09 13.39
N ARG A 49 -1.88 18.68 12.26
CA ARG A 49 -3.00 17.73 12.21
C ARG A 49 -2.74 16.59 11.22
N PRO A 50 -3.18 15.35 11.53
CA PRO A 50 -3.01 14.22 10.62
C PRO A 50 -3.75 14.39 9.30
N ARG A 51 -3.12 13.93 8.21
CA ARG A 51 -3.68 13.91 6.85
C ARG A 51 -4.03 12.47 6.44
N TYR A 52 -5.29 12.23 6.11
CA TYR A 52 -5.80 10.88 5.80
C TYR A 52 -6.18 10.75 4.32
N LEU A 53 -5.45 9.92 3.56
CA LEU A 53 -5.78 9.63 2.17
C LEU A 53 -6.71 8.42 2.07
N MET A 54 -7.96 8.67 1.68
CA MET A 54 -9.03 7.69 1.72
C MET A 54 -9.03 6.78 0.47
N GLY A 55 -9.06 5.46 0.68
CA GLY A 55 -9.28 4.45 -0.36
C GLY A 55 -8.08 4.11 -1.24
N VAL A 56 -6.91 4.72 -1.00
CA VAL A 56 -5.68 4.50 -1.75
C VAL A 56 -4.87 3.35 -1.15
N GLY A 57 -4.35 2.46 -1.99
CA GLY A 57 -3.85 1.20 -1.47
C GLY A 57 -2.78 0.44 -2.23
N LYS A 58 -2.26 0.85 -3.39
CA LYS A 58 -1.09 0.13 -3.93
C LYS A 58 0.15 0.52 -3.13
N PRO A 59 1.12 -0.39 -2.94
CA PRO A 59 2.35 -0.07 -2.19
C PRO A 59 3.08 1.17 -2.71
N VAL A 60 3.17 1.33 -4.03
CA VAL A 60 3.77 2.51 -4.67
C VAL A 60 3.01 3.81 -4.35
N ASP A 61 1.68 3.76 -4.34
CA ASP A 61 0.85 4.92 -4.03
C ASP A 61 1.04 5.36 -2.58
N LEU A 62 1.18 4.40 -1.65
CA LEU A 62 1.48 4.68 -0.24
C LEU A 62 2.82 5.40 -0.07
N VAL A 63 3.88 4.89 -0.72
CA VAL A 63 5.22 5.50 -0.64
C VAL A 63 5.20 6.92 -1.20
N GLU A 64 4.56 7.14 -2.35
CA GLU A 64 4.43 8.47 -2.96
C GLU A 64 3.60 9.44 -2.13
N ALA A 65 2.53 8.96 -1.50
CA ALA A 65 1.67 9.78 -0.68
C ALA A 65 2.33 10.17 0.65
N VAL A 66 3.05 9.25 1.30
CA VAL A 66 3.84 9.55 2.51
C VAL A 66 4.93 10.57 2.20
N TRP A 67 5.61 10.45 1.04
CA TRP A 67 6.59 11.44 0.59
C TRP A 67 5.99 12.85 0.46
N ARG A 68 4.69 12.94 0.16
CA ARG A 68 3.91 14.18 0.03
C ARG A 68 3.19 14.60 1.32
N GLY A 69 3.51 13.97 2.46
CA GLY A 69 3.00 14.39 3.77
C GLY A 69 1.66 13.77 4.18
N VAL A 70 1.25 12.65 3.58
CA VAL A 70 0.08 11.87 4.04
C VAL A 70 0.47 10.95 5.19
N ASP A 71 -0.37 10.89 6.23
CA ASP A 71 -0.09 10.17 7.48
C ASP A 71 -0.91 8.87 7.63
N MET A 72 -2.12 8.83 7.08
CA MET A 72 -3.08 7.74 7.27
C MET A 72 -3.64 7.23 5.94
N PHE A 73 -3.97 5.93 5.91
CA PHE A 73 -4.46 5.24 4.72
C PHE A 73 -5.49 4.16 5.09
N ASP A 74 -6.40 3.89 4.17
CA ASP A 74 -7.25 2.71 4.18
C ASP A 74 -7.38 2.16 2.76
N CYS A 75 -7.43 0.83 2.63
CA CYS A 75 -7.81 0.23 1.37
C CYS A 75 -8.22 -1.23 1.56
N VAL A 76 -9.21 -1.66 0.78
CA VAL A 76 -9.59 -3.08 0.69
C VAL A 76 -8.60 -3.91 -0.12
N LEU A 77 -7.65 -3.28 -0.83
CA LEU A 77 -6.76 -3.93 -1.78
C LEU A 77 -6.02 -5.15 -1.19
N PRO A 78 -5.40 -5.10 0.00
CA PRO A 78 -4.63 -6.23 0.52
C PRO A 78 -5.50 -7.49 0.68
N THR A 79 -6.69 -7.35 1.26
CA THR A 79 -7.59 -8.49 1.50
C THR A 79 -8.30 -8.94 0.23
N ARG A 80 -8.77 -8.01 -0.61
CA ARG A 80 -9.43 -8.34 -1.88
C ARG A 80 -8.46 -9.05 -2.83
N ALA A 81 -7.25 -8.53 -2.99
CA ALA A 81 -6.21 -9.14 -3.82
C ALA A 81 -5.85 -10.54 -3.31
N GLY A 82 -5.69 -10.71 -2.00
CA GLY A 82 -5.37 -12.00 -1.38
C GLY A 82 -6.42 -13.06 -1.69
N ARG A 83 -7.71 -12.74 -1.51
CA ARG A 83 -8.82 -13.66 -1.86
C ARG A 83 -8.88 -14.04 -3.34
N HIS A 84 -8.29 -13.24 -4.23
CA HIS A 84 -8.23 -13.50 -5.66
C HIS A 84 -6.90 -14.11 -6.14
N GLY A 85 -5.99 -14.44 -5.22
CA GLY A 85 -4.74 -15.15 -5.51
C GLY A 85 -3.53 -14.24 -5.75
N GLN A 86 -3.66 -12.93 -5.54
CA GLN A 86 -2.54 -11.99 -5.65
C GLN A 86 -1.91 -11.74 -4.28
N ALA A 87 -0.59 -11.94 -4.21
CA ALA A 87 0.22 -11.63 -3.04
C ALA A 87 1.12 -10.42 -3.32
N TRP A 88 1.26 -9.52 -2.34
CA TRP A 88 2.21 -8.41 -2.38
C TRP A 88 3.53 -8.84 -1.74
N THR A 89 4.63 -8.66 -2.47
CA THR A 89 5.99 -8.94 -1.98
C THR A 89 6.81 -7.66 -2.09
N TRP A 90 7.97 -7.62 -1.44
CA TRP A 90 8.90 -6.50 -1.59
C TRP A 90 9.46 -6.37 -3.01
N ASN A 91 9.39 -7.44 -3.81
CA ASN A 91 9.72 -7.46 -5.23
C ASN A 91 8.50 -7.17 -6.13
N GLY A 92 7.41 -6.65 -5.58
CA GLY A 92 6.17 -6.38 -6.32
C GLY A 92 5.15 -7.52 -6.23
N PRO A 93 4.00 -7.35 -6.91
CA PRO A 93 2.90 -8.29 -6.81
C PRO A 93 3.17 -9.58 -7.60
N ILE A 94 2.78 -10.71 -7.02
CA ILE A 94 2.76 -11.99 -7.72
C ILE A 94 1.35 -12.58 -7.74
N ASN A 95 1.03 -13.33 -8.79
CA ASN A 95 -0.24 -14.06 -8.91
C ASN A 95 0.02 -15.56 -8.72
N LEU A 96 -0.41 -16.10 -7.57
CA LEU A 96 -0.23 -17.50 -7.23
C LEU A 96 -1.07 -18.46 -8.07
N LYS A 97 -1.91 -17.99 -9.00
CA LYS A 97 -2.51 -18.84 -10.03
C LYS A 97 -1.54 -19.21 -11.16
N ASN A 98 -0.41 -18.52 -11.27
CA ASN A 98 0.59 -18.78 -12.32
C ASN A 98 1.24 -20.16 -12.11
N ALA A 99 1.35 -20.95 -13.17
CA ALA A 99 1.90 -22.30 -13.14
C ALA A 99 3.38 -22.37 -12.70
N ARG A 100 4.14 -21.26 -12.83
CA ARG A 100 5.54 -21.19 -12.36
C ARG A 100 5.69 -21.49 -10.87
N PHE A 101 4.63 -21.30 -10.10
CA PHE A 101 4.63 -21.52 -8.65
C PHE A 101 4.21 -22.93 -8.24
N ALA A 102 3.82 -23.81 -9.18
CA ALA A 102 3.26 -25.12 -8.85
C ALA A 102 4.22 -26.03 -8.06
N GLU A 103 5.53 -25.86 -8.24
CA GLU A 103 6.58 -26.66 -7.58
C GLU A 103 7.55 -25.81 -6.76
N ASP A 104 7.32 -24.49 -6.68
CA ASP A 104 8.17 -23.54 -5.95
C ASP A 104 8.05 -23.77 -4.43
N GLN A 105 9.10 -24.34 -3.83
CA GLN A 105 9.15 -24.66 -2.40
C GLN A 105 9.58 -23.48 -1.53
N ASP A 106 9.93 -22.34 -2.12
CA ASP A 106 10.32 -21.16 -1.36
C ASP A 106 9.11 -20.59 -0.58
N PRO A 107 9.38 -19.89 0.55
CA PRO A 107 8.36 -19.08 1.21
C PRO A 107 7.80 -18.01 0.27
N LEU A 108 6.63 -17.45 0.61
CA LEU A 108 5.96 -16.45 -0.20
C LEU A 108 6.80 -15.18 -0.35
N ASP A 109 7.26 -14.62 0.76
CA ASP A 109 8.26 -13.57 0.82
C ASP A 109 9.07 -13.69 2.13
N PRO A 110 10.36 -14.05 2.09
CA PRO A 110 11.16 -14.25 3.29
C PRO A 110 11.38 -12.96 4.10
N GLU A 111 11.17 -11.78 3.50
CA GLU A 111 11.32 -10.48 4.15
C GLU A 111 10.02 -10.00 4.83
N VAL A 112 8.91 -10.74 4.73
CA VAL A 112 7.68 -10.44 5.45
C VAL A 112 7.61 -11.26 6.74
N PRO A 113 7.61 -10.62 7.92
CA PRO A 113 7.71 -11.31 9.21
C PRO A 113 6.34 -11.83 9.67
N CYS A 114 5.74 -12.78 8.93
CA CYS A 114 4.54 -13.49 9.38
C CYS A 114 4.51 -14.97 8.99
N PRO A 115 3.88 -15.83 9.80
CA PRO A 115 3.73 -17.26 9.50
C PRO A 115 3.13 -17.56 8.13
N ALA A 116 2.10 -16.81 7.70
CA ALA A 116 1.50 -16.99 6.38
C ALA A 116 2.48 -16.77 5.21
N SER A 117 3.59 -16.04 5.45
CA SER A 117 4.62 -15.85 4.44
C SER A 117 5.72 -16.90 4.51
N GLN A 118 6.07 -17.36 5.72
CA GLN A 118 7.29 -18.14 5.99
C GLN A 118 7.04 -19.65 6.14
N ASP A 119 5.89 -20.06 6.67
CA ASP A 119 5.63 -21.45 7.04
C ASP A 119 5.03 -22.28 5.90
N TYR A 120 4.64 -21.64 4.80
CA TYR A 120 3.99 -22.26 3.67
C TYR A 120 4.75 -21.95 2.38
N SER A 121 4.98 -22.98 1.56
CA SER A 121 5.59 -22.79 0.26
C SER A 121 4.63 -22.14 -0.74
N LYS A 122 5.18 -21.43 -1.73
CA LYS A 122 4.39 -20.92 -2.86
C LYS A 122 3.65 -22.04 -3.59
N ALA A 123 4.21 -23.25 -3.69
CA ALA A 123 3.56 -24.43 -4.26
C ALA A 123 2.30 -24.83 -3.49
N TYR A 124 2.37 -24.88 -2.16
CA TYR A 124 1.19 -25.18 -1.35
C TYR A 124 0.11 -24.10 -1.48
N LEU A 125 0.52 -22.83 -1.43
CA LEU A 125 -0.40 -21.71 -1.60
C LEU A 125 -1.00 -21.67 -3.02
N HIS A 126 -0.21 -21.96 -4.06
CA HIS A 126 -0.66 -22.13 -5.44
C HIS A 126 -1.76 -23.19 -5.52
N HIS A 127 -1.53 -24.36 -4.92
CA HIS A 127 -2.51 -25.43 -4.86
C HIS A 127 -3.82 -24.97 -4.22
N LEU A 128 -3.77 -24.39 -3.02
CA LEU A 128 -4.97 -23.91 -2.31
C LEU A 128 -5.77 -22.88 -3.13
N ILE A 129 -5.08 -21.95 -3.80
CA ILE A 129 -5.73 -20.93 -4.63
C ILE A 129 -6.33 -21.52 -5.91
N ARG A 130 -5.72 -22.58 -6.46
CA ARG A 130 -6.22 -23.27 -7.66
C ARG A 130 -7.42 -24.18 -7.36
N THR A 131 -7.47 -24.76 -6.17
CA THR A 131 -8.58 -25.59 -5.70
C THR A 131 -9.71 -24.80 -5.03
N ASP A 132 -9.59 -23.46 -4.98
CA ASP A 132 -10.54 -22.53 -4.36
C ASP A 132 -10.76 -22.76 -2.84
N GLU A 133 -9.78 -23.36 -2.18
CA GLU A 133 -9.80 -23.62 -0.74
C GLU A 133 -9.82 -22.33 0.08
N ILE A 134 -10.68 -22.28 1.10
CA ILE A 134 -10.85 -21.09 1.96
C ILE A 134 -9.53 -20.74 2.67
N LEU A 135 -8.74 -21.75 3.05
CA LEU A 135 -7.46 -21.55 3.72
C LEU A 135 -6.49 -20.71 2.86
N GLY A 136 -6.45 -20.90 1.54
CA GLY A 136 -5.62 -20.09 0.66
C GLY A 136 -6.01 -18.61 0.72
N LYS A 137 -7.31 -18.32 0.69
CA LYS A 137 -7.85 -16.95 0.80
C LYS A 137 -7.52 -16.30 2.14
N ILE A 138 -7.54 -17.07 3.23
CA ILE A 138 -7.17 -16.62 4.59
C ILE A 138 -5.68 -16.29 4.64
N LEU A 139 -4.81 -17.24 4.24
CA LEU A 139 -3.36 -17.09 4.30
C LEU A 139 -2.88 -15.91 3.46
N LEU A 140 -3.37 -15.76 2.23
CA LEU A 140 -2.97 -14.64 1.37
C LEU A 140 -3.48 -13.29 1.89
N SER A 141 -4.67 -13.25 2.50
CA SER A 141 -5.17 -12.02 3.14
C SER A 141 -4.32 -11.63 4.34
N TRP A 142 -3.92 -12.61 5.16
CA TRP A 142 -3.03 -12.39 6.30
C TRP A 142 -1.65 -11.91 5.85
N HIS A 143 -1.02 -12.61 4.89
CA HIS A 143 0.25 -12.20 4.29
C HIS A 143 0.20 -10.77 3.77
N ASN A 144 -0.82 -10.44 2.96
CA ASN A 144 -0.91 -9.10 2.38
C ASN A 144 -1.07 -8.01 3.44
N ILE A 145 -1.88 -8.23 4.49
CA ILE A 145 -1.98 -7.25 5.58
C ILE A 145 -0.64 -7.12 6.31
N ALA A 146 0.06 -8.23 6.58
CA ALA A 146 1.38 -8.20 7.19
C ALA A 146 2.41 -7.44 6.34
N PHE A 147 2.41 -7.63 5.02
CA PHE A 147 3.24 -6.87 4.10
C PHE A 147 2.99 -5.36 4.19
N PHE A 148 1.72 -4.93 4.20
CA PHE A 148 1.39 -3.50 4.32
C PHE A 148 1.80 -2.92 5.68
N GLN A 149 1.67 -3.69 6.76
CA GLN A 149 2.18 -3.27 8.08
C GLN A 149 3.71 -3.17 8.09
N ALA A 150 4.41 -4.13 7.48
CA ALA A 150 5.87 -4.09 7.34
C ALA A 150 6.34 -2.89 6.49
N LEU A 151 5.65 -2.62 5.37
CA LEU A 151 5.92 -1.45 4.52
C LEU A 151 5.78 -0.14 5.30
N THR A 152 4.65 0.05 6.00
CA THR A 152 4.46 1.27 6.79
C THR A 152 5.44 1.40 7.95
N ALA A 153 5.84 0.28 8.58
CA ALA A 153 6.89 0.28 9.60
C ALA A 153 8.25 0.69 9.02
N ALA A 154 8.62 0.17 7.86
CA ALA A 154 9.86 0.53 7.17
C ALA A 154 9.87 2.01 6.75
N MET A 155 8.73 2.53 6.26
CA MET A 155 8.58 3.96 5.96
C MET A 155 8.77 4.82 7.21
N ARG A 156 8.12 4.48 8.34
CA ARG A 156 8.30 5.22 9.60
C ARG A 156 9.75 5.21 10.08
N ALA A 157 10.43 4.06 10.00
CA ALA A 157 11.85 3.96 10.35
C ALA A 157 12.71 4.86 9.45
N ALA A 158 12.53 4.79 8.13
CA ALA A 158 13.27 5.60 7.17
C ALA A 158 13.06 7.11 7.36
N ILE A 159 11.85 7.55 7.72
CA ILE A 159 11.57 8.95 8.08
C ILE A 159 12.33 9.33 9.36
N SER A 160 12.26 8.51 10.41
CA SER A 160 12.93 8.79 11.69
C SER A 160 14.46 8.86 11.57
N GLU A 161 15.02 8.14 10.60
CA GLU A 161 16.45 8.08 10.29
C GLU A 161 16.88 9.11 9.23
N GLY A 162 15.96 9.93 8.70
CA GLY A 162 16.27 10.96 7.70
C GLY A 162 16.70 10.41 6.33
N ARG A 163 16.30 9.18 5.99
CA ARG A 163 16.68 8.46 4.75
C ARG A 163 15.50 8.07 3.88
N PHE A 164 14.36 8.76 4.03
CA PHE A 164 13.13 8.39 3.33
C PHE A 164 13.24 8.54 1.80
N ASP A 165 13.98 9.54 1.31
CA ASP A 165 14.22 9.70 -0.13
C ASP A 165 14.95 8.51 -0.74
N GLN A 166 15.97 7.99 -0.04
CA GLN A 166 16.69 6.78 -0.47
C GLN A 166 15.77 5.56 -0.42
N PHE A 167 15.01 5.40 0.66
CA PHE A 167 14.03 4.32 0.79
C PHE A 167 13.03 4.33 -0.39
N ARG A 168 12.52 5.50 -0.75
CA ARG A 168 11.60 5.68 -1.88
C ARG A 168 12.27 5.28 -3.19
N ALA A 169 13.50 5.72 -3.46
CA ALA A 169 14.24 5.39 -4.67
C ALA A 169 14.50 3.87 -4.78
N ASP A 170 14.95 3.24 -3.70
CA ASP A 170 15.22 1.79 -3.65
C ASP A 170 13.94 0.98 -3.85
N PHE A 171 12.84 1.40 -3.23
CA PHE A 171 11.54 0.77 -3.38
C PHE A 171 11.07 0.77 -4.85
N HIS A 172 11.18 1.91 -5.54
CA HIS A 172 10.83 2.02 -6.96
C HIS A 172 11.70 1.17 -7.86
N ALA A 173 13.02 1.19 -7.66
CA ALA A 173 13.96 0.38 -8.42
C ALA A 173 13.62 -1.12 -8.32
N ARG A 174 13.25 -1.56 -7.12
CA ARG A 174 12.84 -2.95 -6.84
C ARG A 174 11.52 -3.34 -7.51
N HIS A 175 10.60 -2.40 -7.68
CA HIS A 175 9.27 -2.65 -8.26
C HIS A 175 9.20 -2.44 -9.78
N THR A 176 10.20 -1.81 -10.39
CA THR A 176 10.30 -1.62 -11.85
C THR A 176 11.07 -2.78 -12.51
N SER A 177 11.85 -3.52 -11.74
CA SER A 177 12.73 -4.59 -12.23
C SER A 177 12.05 -5.95 -12.44
N ASN A 178 10.72 -6.02 -12.42
CA ASN A 178 9.93 -7.27 -12.51
C ASN A 178 8.78 -7.21 -13.52
#